data_AF-A0A174KR86-F1
#
_entry.id   AF-A0A174KR86-F1
#
_cell.length_a   1.000
_cell.length_b   1.000
_cell.length_c   1.000
_cell.angle_alpha   90.00
_cell.angle_beta   90.00
_cell.angle_gamma   90.00
#
_symmetry.space_group_name_H-M   'P 1'
#
loop_
_entity.id
_entity.type
_entity.pdbx_description
1 polymer ?
#
loop_
_entity_poly.entity_id
_entity_poly.type
_entity_poly.pdbx_seq_one_letter_code
_entity_poly.pdbx_strand_id
1 'polypeptide(L)'
;MKKQLIALALSTALLAGSAAAIAPEEAFPAVNTYPGFADVAGSAWYAATVQTCYEVGLMTGTGAGFAPDQVLTVGEVAAIAARMNEAITGEAIPVSDSALPWYTSYVDYLEKLGVAVPDPVKQATRQEFIAMLAAVVPEDMLTPINQITALPDTADAAVLSFYNAGILTGVDDWGTFAPDKTLTRAETAAMVARVARPELRENFSPADYAMFTAAYLKPADVLFTNGVTAGQYLPYVQTLIDGLEADCAAQGMEFNWFNTVDGVIFLDYVEDTALAHFGVTAKDGTQLYKDFDMQVYYSRYLDQKG
;
A
#
# COMPACT_ATOMS: atom_id res chain seq x y z
N MET A 1 35.16 -52.87 36.70
CA MET A 1 35.35 -51.81 35.68
C MET A 1 34.30 -51.97 34.58
N LYS A 2 33.45 -50.93 34.42
CA LYS A 2 32.70 -50.44 33.23
C LYS A 2 32.02 -51.47 32.29
N LYS A 3 30.67 -51.51 32.26
CA LYS A 3 29.74 -50.86 31.27
C LYS A 3 29.87 -51.50 29.86
N GLN A 4 28.82 -51.90 29.15
CA GLN A 4 27.68 -51.08 28.71
C GLN A 4 26.46 -51.94 28.31
N LEU A 5 25.28 -51.37 28.54
CA LEU A 5 23.97 -51.79 28.04
C LEU A 5 23.81 -51.44 26.54
N ILE A 6 23.04 -52.24 25.80
CA ILE A 6 22.39 -51.79 24.57
C ILE A 6 20.89 -52.06 24.72
N ALA A 7 20.15 -51.01 25.05
CA ALA A 7 18.70 -50.95 24.99
C ALA A 7 18.31 -50.44 23.60
N LEU A 8 17.52 -51.24 22.87
CA LEU A 8 16.95 -50.87 21.58
C LEU A 8 15.74 -49.96 21.83
N ALA A 9 15.94 -48.65 21.70
CA ALA A 9 14.84 -47.68 21.74
C ALA A 9 14.19 -47.60 20.35
N LEU A 10 12.92 -47.99 20.28
CA LEU A 10 12.06 -47.84 19.12
C LEU A 10 11.62 -46.38 19.03
N SER A 11 12.32 -45.56 18.25
CA SER A 11 11.90 -44.18 17.96
C SER A 11 11.01 -44.17 16.73
N THR A 12 9.69 -44.24 16.93
CA THR A 12 8.71 -43.81 15.94
C THR A 12 8.83 -42.30 15.77
N ALA A 13 9.57 -41.87 14.75
CA ALA A 13 9.54 -40.49 14.30
C ALA A 13 8.13 -40.20 13.77
N LEU A 14 7.40 -39.38 14.51
CA LEU A 14 6.19 -38.73 14.06
C LEU A 14 6.61 -37.77 12.93
N LEU A 15 6.52 -38.23 11.67
CA LEU A 15 6.53 -37.34 10.52
C LEU A 15 5.22 -36.55 10.59
N ALA A 16 5.24 -35.43 11.32
CA ALA A 16 4.33 -34.35 11.06
C ALA A 16 4.54 -33.99 9.59
N GLY A 17 3.63 -34.43 8.73
CA GLY A 17 3.63 -34.03 7.34
C GLY A 17 3.57 -32.51 7.31
N SER A 18 4.66 -31.88 6.89
CA SER A 18 4.59 -30.57 6.29
C SER A 18 3.59 -30.70 5.13
N ALA A 19 2.36 -30.25 5.34
CA ALA A 19 1.45 -30.01 4.24
C ALA A 19 2.23 -29.11 3.27
N ALA A 20 2.41 -29.56 2.03
CA ALA A 20 3.06 -28.73 1.03
C ALA A 20 2.26 -27.42 0.91
N ALA A 21 2.94 -26.29 0.96
CA ALA A 21 2.34 -24.99 0.68
C ALA A 21 1.67 -25.05 -0.70
N ILE A 22 0.37 -24.75 -0.76
CA ILE A 22 -0.36 -24.70 -2.03
C ILE A 22 0.09 -23.46 -2.80
N ALA A 23 0.45 -23.62 -4.07
CA ALA A 23 0.80 -22.48 -4.89
C ALA A 23 -0.44 -21.59 -5.10
N PRO A 24 -0.33 -20.25 -5.13
CA PRO A 24 -1.48 -19.38 -5.35
C PRO A 24 -2.28 -19.74 -6.61
N GLU A 25 -1.62 -20.10 -7.71
CA GLU A 25 -2.27 -20.48 -8.96
C GLU A 25 -3.09 -21.77 -8.84
N GLU A 26 -2.68 -22.68 -7.96
CA GLU A 26 -3.41 -23.92 -7.64
C GLU A 26 -4.60 -23.63 -6.72
N ALA A 27 -4.46 -22.72 -5.76
CA ALA A 27 -5.55 -22.27 -4.89
C ALA A 27 -6.61 -21.46 -5.66
N PHE A 28 -6.21 -20.73 -6.70
CA PHE A 28 -7.08 -19.85 -7.48
C PHE A 28 -7.13 -20.27 -8.97
N PRO A 29 -7.71 -21.45 -9.30
CA PRO A 29 -7.84 -21.87 -10.68
C PRO A 29 -8.81 -20.96 -11.45
N ALA A 30 -8.63 -20.85 -12.78
CA ALA A 30 -9.61 -20.18 -13.61
C ALA A 30 -10.90 -21.02 -13.68
N VAL A 31 -12.00 -20.46 -13.16
CA VAL A 31 -13.33 -21.07 -13.12
C VAL A 31 -14.33 -20.37 -14.05
N ASN A 32 -14.00 -19.16 -14.53
CA ASN A 32 -14.81 -18.39 -15.46
C ASN A 32 -14.03 -18.02 -16.73
N THR A 33 -14.75 -17.75 -17.82
CA THR A 33 -14.20 -17.13 -19.03
C THR A 33 -14.51 -15.64 -19.03
N TYR A 34 -13.48 -14.78 -19.08
CA TYR A 34 -13.67 -13.33 -19.04
C TYR A 34 -14.44 -12.81 -20.28
N PRO A 35 -15.60 -12.15 -20.09
CA PRO A 35 -16.42 -11.69 -21.21
C PRO A 35 -15.88 -10.40 -21.85
N GLY A 36 -14.95 -9.70 -21.19
CA GLY A 36 -14.65 -8.30 -21.46
C GLY A 36 -15.71 -7.36 -20.87
N PHE A 37 -15.27 -6.27 -20.27
CA PHE A 37 -16.15 -5.20 -19.77
C PHE A 37 -15.93 -3.93 -20.58
N ALA A 38 -17.02 -3.29 -21.02
CA ALA A 38 -16.95 -2.10 -21.87
C ALA A 38 -16.33 -0.88 -21.17
N ASP A 39 -16.40 -0.83 -19.83
CA ASP A 39 -15.81 0.18 -18.96
C ASP A 39 -14.40 -0.19 -18.48
N VAL A 40 -13.80 -1.23 -19.04
CA VAL A 40 -12.41 -1.64 -18.79
C VAL A 40 -11.62 -1.57 -20.10
N ALA A 41 -10.98 -0.43 -20.34
CA ALA A 41 -10.08 -0.29 -21.47
C ALA A 41 -8.87 -1.23 -21.30
N GLY A 42 -8.47 -1.92 -22.37
CA GLY A 42 -7.35 -2.88 -22.30
C GLY A 42 -5.99 -2.25 -21.91
N SER A 43 -5.84 -0.94 -22.06
CA SER A 43 -4.65 -0.18 -21.63
C SER A 43 -4.76 0.37 -20.21
N ALA A 44 -5.87 0.17 -19.51
CA ALA A 44 -6.01 0.60 -18.12
C ALA A 44 -5.08 -0.23 -17.23
N TRP A 45 -4.48 0.41 -16.23
CA TRP A 45 -3.55 -0.24 -15.30
C TRP A 45 -4.16 -1.44 -14.55
N TYR A 46 -5.48 -1.44 -14.38
CA TYR A 46 -6.24 -2.52 -13.74
C TYR A 46 -6.83 -3.55 -14.73
N ALA A 47 -6.61 -3.43 -16.03
CA ALA A 47 -7.29 -4.30 -17.00
C ALA A 47 -6.97 -5.79 -16.79
N ALA A 48 -5.68 -6.12 -16.61
CA ALA A 48 -5.24 -7.48 -16.36
C ALA A 48 -5.74 -8.01 -15.01
N THR A 49 -5.72 -7.19 -13.96
CA THR A 49 -6.13 -7.59 -12.61
C THR A 49 -7.63 -7.85 -12.56
N VAL A 50 -8.45 -7.03 -13.24
CA VAL A 50 -9.89 -7.26 -13.39
C VAL A 50 -10.19 -8.57 -14.11
N GLN A 51 -9.48 -8.85 -15.21
CA GLN A 51 -9.61 -10.12 -15.92
C GLN A 51 -9.29 -11.30 -14.98
N THR A 52 -8.15 -11.26 -14.29
CA THR A 52 -7.75 -12.30 -13.34
C THR A 52 -8.80 -12.52 -12.26
N CYS A 53 -9.25 -11.47 -11.57
CA CYS A 53 -10.25 -11.59 -10.51
C CYS A 53 -11.58 -12.18 -10.98
N TYR A 54 -11.98 -11.87 -12.22
CA TYR A 54 -13.15 -12.47 -12.84
C TYR A 54 -12.94 -13.96 -13.12
N GLU A 55 -11.83 -14.31 -13.78
CA GLU A 55 -11.51 -15.69 -14.14
C GLU A 55 -11.41 -16.60 -12.93
N VAL A 56 -10.80 -16.14 -11.83
CA VAL A 56 -10.67 -16.92 -10.58
C VAL A 56 -11.87 -16.80 -9.64
N GLY A 57 -12.92 -16.07 -10.04
CA GLY A 57 -14.19 -16.00 -9.29
C GLY A 57 -14.16 -15.13 -8.03
N LEU A 58 -13.11 -14.35 -7.79
CA LEU A 58 -13.01 -13.47 -6.63
C LEU A 58 -13.92 -12.23 -6.77
N MET A 59 -14.03 -11.69 -7.98
CA MET A 59 -14.88 -10.54 -8.28
C MET A 59 -15.70 -10.76 -9.54
N THR A 60 -16.92 -10.24 -9.57
CA THR A 60 -17.82 -10.28 -10.73
C THR A 60 -18.20 -8.86 -11.14
N GLY A 61 -18.76 -8.71 -12.35
CA GLY A 61 -19.32 -7.44 -12.81
C GLY A 61 -20.66 -7.09 -12.12
N THR A 62 -21.09 -5.84 -12.26
CA THR A 62 -22.34 -5.32 -11.68
C THR A 62 -23.58 -5.61 -12.55
N GLY A 63 -23.38 -6.26 -13.70
CA GLY A 63 -24.38 -6.44 -14.75
C GLY A 63 -24.36 -5.35 -15.83
N ALA A 64 -23.84 -4.16 -15.52
CA ALA A 64 -23.62 -3.08 -16.49
C ALA A 64 -22.16 -2.97 -16.97
N GLY A 65 -21.22 -3.51 -16.20
CA GLY A 65 -19.79 -3.44 -16.45
C GLY A 65 -19.00 -3.92 -15.23
N PHE A 66 -17.74 -3.54 -15.14
CA PHE A 66 -16.94 -3.77 -13.94
C PHE A 66 -17.14 -2.69 -12.87
N ALA A 67 -17.43 -1.44 -13.26
CA ALA A 67 -17.49 -0.25 -12.42
C ALA A 67 -16.17 0.04 -11.66
N PRO A 68 -15.04 0.28 -12.34
CA PRO A 68 -13.71 0.35 -11.72
C PRO A 68 -13.59 1.43 -10.62
N ASP A 69 -14.25 2.58 -10.79
CA ASP A 69 -14.16 3.71 -9.86
C ASP A 69 -15.17 3.65 -8.70
N GLN A 70 -16.06 2.65 -8.68
CA GLN A 70 -17.02 2.52 -7.59
C GLN A 70 -16.29 2.19 -6.28
N VAL A 71 -16.62 2.95 -5.23
CA VAL A 71 -16.15 2.67 -3.87
C VAL A 71 -16.91 1.48 -3.27
N LEU A 72 -16.18 0.53 -2.70
CA LEU A 72 -16.74 -0.69 -2.12
C LEU A 72 -17.22 -0.50 -0.68
N THR A 73 -18.27 -1.23 -0.30
CA THR A 73 -18.71 -1.37 1.10
C THR A 73 -17.93 -2.46 1.84
N VAL A 74 -18.00 -2.45 3.17
CA VAL A 74 -17.43 -3.50 4.02
C VAL A 74 -17.98 -4.89 3.67
N GLY A 75 -19.29 -5.02 3.39
CA GLY A 75 -19.90 -6.28 2.97
C GLY A 75 -19.36 -6.80 1.64
N GLU A 76 -18.99 -5.91 0.70
CA GLU A 76 -18.38 -6.29 -0.57
C GLU A 76 -16.95 -6.78 -0.42
N VAL A 77 -16.12 -6.11 0.37
CA VAL A 77 -14.75 -6.58 0.62
C VAL A 77 -14.72 -7.83 1.52
N ALA A 78 -15.69 -7.99 2.42
CA ALA A 78 -15.89 -9.23 3.19
C ALA A 78 -16.23 -10.41 2.28
N ALA A 79 -17.08 -10.22 1.26
CA ALA A 79 -17.37 -11.26 0.28
C ALA A 79 -16.13 -11.69 -0.51
N ILE A 80 -15.25 -10.74 -0.84
CA ILE A 80 -13.98 -11.04 -1.53
C ILE A 80 -13.05 -11.84 -0.61
N ALA A 81 -12.85 -11.41 0.64
CA ALA A 81 -12.01 -12.13 1.60
C ALA A 81 -12.53 -13.55 1.90
N ALA A 82 -13.85 -13.71 2.07
CA ALA A 82 -14.47 -15.02 2.26
C ALA A 82 -14.23 -15.95 1.07
N ARG A 83 -14.42 -15.47 -0.17
CA ARG A 83 -14.13 -16.27 -1.39
C ARG A 83 -12.65 -16.61 -1.52
N MET A 84 -11.76 -15.71 -1.09
CA MET A 84 -10.33 -16.03 -1.05
C MET A 84 -10.06 -17.19 -0.10
N ASN A 85 -10.63 -17.16 1.10
CA ASN A 85 -10.45 -18.25 2.06
C ASN A 85 -11.05 -19.58 1.55
N GLU A 86 -12.25 -19.55 0.97
CA GLU A 86 -12.88 -20.73 0.37
C GLU A 86 -12.00 -21.34 -0.73
N ALA A 87 -11.41 -20.52 -1.61
CA ALA A 87 -10.52 -20.98 -2.65
C ALA A 87 -9.22 -21.60 -2.09
N ILE A 88 -8.65 -21.00 -1.03
CA ILE A 88 -7.42 -21.50 -0.38
C ILE A 88 -7.66 -22.81 0.37
N THR A 89 -8.78 -22.92 1.08
CA THR A 89 -9.04 -24.02 2.04
C THR A 89 -9.92 -25.12 1.48
N GLY A 90 -10.73 -24.81 0.45
CA GLY A 90 -11.83 -25.66 -0.02
C GLY A 90 -13.03 -25.71 0.93
N GLU A 91 -13.02 -24.95 2.03
CA GLU A 91 -14.16 -24.90 2.96
C GLU A 91 -15.26 -24.00 2.41
N ALA A 92 -16.36 -24.63 2.00
CA ALA A 92 -17.48 -23.93 1.37
C ALA A 92 -18.13 -22.87 2.28
N ILE A 93 -18.43 -21.71 1.68
CA ILE A 93 -19.17 -20.63 2.36
C ILE A 93 -20.62 -21.08 2.56
N PRO A 94 -21.14 -21.08 3.80
CA PRO A 94 -22.53 -21.47 4.06
C PRO A 94 -23.53 -20.56 3.36
N VAL A 95 -24.56 -21.16 2.77
CA VAL A 95 -25.68 -20.41 2.19
C VAL A 95 -26.61 -19.96 3.30
N SER A 96 -26.77 -18.64 3.47
CA SER A 96 -27.74 -18.05 4.40
C SER A 96 -29.13 -17.98 3.76
N ASP A 97 -30.14 -17.69 4.59
CA ASP A 97 -31.50 -17.45 4.09
C ASP A 97 -31.51 -16.29 3.08
N SER A 98 -32.16 -16.50 1.93
CA SER A 98 -32.33 -15.49 0.87
C SER A 98 -33.10 -14.24 1.30
N ALA A 99 -33.81 -14.29 2.43
CA ALA A 99 -34.47 -13.13 3.02
C ALA A 99 -33.49 -12.17 3.74
N LEU A 100 -32.28 -12.64 4.07
CA LEU A 100 -31.24 -11.83 4.70
C LEU A 100 -30.50 -10.99 3.64
N PRO A 101 -29.82 -9.91 4.06
CA PRO A 101 -28.93 -9.17 3.16
C PRO A 101 -27.96 -10.12 2.45
N TRP A 102 -27.70 -9.87 1.16
CA TRP A 102 -26.90 -10.76 0.31
C TRP A 102 -25.49 -11.04 0.86
N TYR A 103 -24.96 -10.13 1.68
CA TYR A 103 -23.62 -10.25 2.25
C TYR A 103 -23.56 -11.14 3.50
N THR A 104 -24.70 -11.52 4.09
CA THR A 104 -24.76 -12.20 5.39
C THR A 104 -23.95 -13.49 5.42
N SER A 105 -24.04 -14.34 4.39
CA SER A 105 -23.21 -15.55 4.27
C SER A 105 -21.72 -15.30 4.47
N TYR A 106 -21.19 -14.21 3.89
CA TYR A 106 -19.76 -13.92 3.93
C TYR A 106 -19.34 -13.33 5.27
N VAL A 107 -20.19 -12.45 5.84
CA VAL A 107 -19.95 -11.87 7.17
C VAL A 107 -19.94 -12.97 8.23
N ASP A 108 -20.98 -13.81 8.27
CA ASP A 108 -21.09 -14.91 9.24
C ASP A 108 -19.93 -15.90 9.10
N TYR A 109 -19.51 -16.18 7.85
CA TYR A 109 -18.36 -17.04 7.58
C TYR A 109 -17.06 -16.47 8.15
N LEU A 110 -16.77 -15.20 7.89
CA LEU A 110 -15.57 -14.53 8.42
C LEU A 110 -15.61 -14.40 9.94
N GLU A 111 -16.75 -14.06 10.54
CA GLU A 111 -16.92 -13.98 11.98
C GLU A 111 -16.70 -15.34 12.66
N LYS A 112 -17.13 -16.44 12.02
CA LYS A 112 -16.86 -17.81 12.50
C LYS A 112 -15.36 -18.16 12.47
N LEU A 113 -14.61 -17.57 11.55
CA LEU A 113 -13.14 -17.64 11.52
C LEU A 113 -12.47 -16.71 12.55
N GLY A 114 -13.25 -15.92 13.31
CA GLY A 114 -12.76 -14.96 14.29
C GLY A 114 -12.34 -13.62 13.68
N VAL A 115 -12.68 -13.36 12.42
CA VAL A 115 -12.38 -12.11 11.73
C VAL A 115 -13.44 -11.07 12.08
N ALA A 116 -12.99 -9.91 12.59
CA ALA A 116 -13.91 -8.81 12.87
C ALA A 116 -14.37 -8.17 11.56
N VAL A 117 -15.69 -8.06 11.37
CA VAL A 117 -16.31 -7.39 10.24
C VAL A 117 -17.06 -6.15 10.74
N PRO A 118 -16.62 -4.92 10.40
CA PRO A 118 -17.35 -3.69 10.73
C PRO A 118 -18.72 -3.62 10.05
N ASP A 119 -19.48 -2.52 10.26
CA ASP A 119 -20.79 -2.30 9.62
C ASP A 119 -20.73 -2.59 8.10
N PRO A 120 -21.38 -3.66 7.60
CA PRO A 120 -21.27 -4.10 6.21
C PRO A 120 -21.76 -3.09 5.18
N VAL A 121 -22.56 -2.10 5.58
CA VAL A 121 -23.17 -1.12 4.68
C VAL A 121 -22.27 0.11 4.48
N LYS A 122 -21.35 0.38 5.40
CA LYS A 122 -20.44 1.54 5.28
C LYS A 122 -19.38 1.28 4.20
N GLN A 123 -18.78 2.36 3.70
CA GLN A 123 -17.62 2.27 2.81
C GLN A 123 -16.43 1.64 3.54
N ALA A 124 -15.80 0.65 2.91
CA ALA A 124 -14.64 -0.02 3.46
C ALA A 124 -13.40 0.87 3.37
N THR A 125 -12.59 0.87 4.42
CA THR A 125 -11.26 1.49 4.38
C THR A 125 -10.19 0.48 3.94
N ARG A 126 -9.03 1.00 3.54
CA ARG A 126 -7.84 0.19 3.22
C ARG A 126 -7.42 -0.68 4.39
N GLN A 127 -7.39 -0.14 5.61
CA GLN A 127 -7.04 -0.90 6.81
C GLN A 127 -8.01 -2.05 7.05
N GLU A 128 -9.32 -1.82 6.93
CA GLU A 128 -10.33 -2.85 7.15
C GLU A 128 -10.19 -4.01 6.17
N PHE A 129 -9.95 -3.69 4.90
CA PHE A 129 -9.76 -4.73 3.90
C PHE A 129 -8.48 -5.54 4.11
N ILE A 130 -7.35 -4.88 4.38
CA ILE A 130 -6.09 -5.59 4.62
C ILE A 130 -6.14 -6.43 5.89
N ALA A 131 -6.83 -5.97 6.94
CA ALA A 131 -7.06 -6.79 8.12
C ALA A 131 -7.84 -8.08 7.81
N MET A 132 -8.88 -8.01 6.97
CA MET A 132 -9.62 -9.19 6.52
C MET A 132 -8.76 -10.12 5.65
N LEU A 133 -7.98 -9.57 4.70
CA LEU A 133 -7.09 -10.38 3.87
C LEU A 133 -5.99 -11.07 4.69
N ALA A 134 -5.36 -10.34 5.62
CA ALA A 134 -4.32 -10.89 6.47
C ALA A 134 -4.82 -12.04 7.37
N ALA A 135 -6.11 -12.06 7.69
CA ALA A 135 -6.70 -13.15 8.46
C ALA A 135 -6.98 -14.41 7.64
N VAL A 136 -7.14 -14.30 6.32
CA VAL A 136 -7.56 -15.41 5.45
C VAL A 136 -6.48 -15.89 4.48
N VAL A 137 -5.47 -15.07 4.20
CA VAL A 137 -4.33 -15.41 3.32
C VAL A 137 -3.19 -15.92 4.19
N PRO A 138 -2.72 -17.16 3.98
CA PRO A 138 -1.63 -17.73 4.77
C PRO A 138 -0.27 -17.08 4.45
N GLU A 139 0.64 -17.10 5.41
CA GLU A 139 1.94 -16.42 5.31
C GLU A 139 2.82 -16.95 4.16
N ASP A 140 2.69 -18.23 3.79
CA ASP A 140 3.43 -18.84 2.68
C ASP A 140 3.04 -18.23 1.32
N MET A 141 1.80 -17.79 1.16
CA MET A 141 1.34 -17.01 0.01
C MET A 141 1.90 -15.58 -0.01
N LEU A 142 2.48 -15.08 1.09
CA LEU A 142 3.04 -13.73 1.20
C LEU A 142 4.57 -13.72 1.09
N THR A 143 5.15 -14.66 0.33
CA THR A 143 6.60 -14.69 0.06
C THR A 143 7.09 -13.30 -0.43
N PRO A 144 8.10 -12.71 0.24
CA PRO A 144 8.51 -11.33 -0.04
C PRO A 144 9.35 -11.23 -1.32
N ILE A 145 9.09 -10.17 -2.09
CA ILE A 145 9.89 -9.74 -3.24
C ILE A 145 10.52 -8.36 -3.04
N ASN A 146 10.00 -7.57 -2.08
CA ASN A 146 10.54 -6.27 -1.69
C ASN A 146 11.26 -6.38 -0.32
N GLN A 147 12.04 -5.36 0.03
CA GLN A 147 12.78 -5.25 1.30
C GLN A 147 12.47 -3.93 2.01
N ILE A 148 11.19 -3.70 2.28
CA ILE A 148 10.68 -2.51 2.95
C ILE A 148 10.69 -2.76 4.45
N THR A 149 11.31 -1.84 5.21
CA THR A 149 11.50 -1.96 6.67
C THR A 149 10.60 -1.03 7.47
N ALA A 150 10.06 0.02 6.86
CA ALA A 150 9.15 0.97 7.49
C ALA A 150 8.21 1.59 6.44
N LEU A 151 7.03 2.03 6.89
CA LEU A 151 6.06 2.77 6.09
C LEU A 151 5.79 4.14 6.72
N PRO A 152 5.39 5.15 5.93
CA PRO A 152 5.24 6.53 6.43
C PRO A 152 4.19 6.72 7.53
N ASP A 153 3.10 5.98 7.48
CA ASP A 153 1.86 6.28 8.22
C ASP A 153 1.28 5.07 8.97
N THR A 154 2.00 3.95 9.02
CA THR A 154 1.61 2.77 9.80
C THR A 154 2.81 1.91 10.20
N ALA A 155 2.69 1.25 11.35
CA ALA A 155 3.63 0.23 11.84
C ALA A 155 2.98 -1.17 11.88
N ASP A 156 1.84 -1.34 11.22
CA ASP A 156 1.11 -2.62 11.16
C ASP A 156 1.93 -3.67 10.38
N ALA A 157 2.25 -4.78 11.06
CA ALA A 157 3.08 -5.84 10.51
C ALA A 157 2.39 -6.59 9.35
N ALA A 158 1.06 -6.70 9.36
CA ALA A 158 0.31 -7.29 8.27
C ALA A 158 0.32 -6.38 7.04
N VAL A 159 0.18 -5.06 7.23
CA VAL A 159 0.35 -4.12 6.12
C VAL A 159 1.76 -4.26 5.54
N LEU A 160 2.80 -4.26 6.38
CA LEU A 160 4.18 -4.39 5.95
C LEU A 160 4.46 -5.71 5.20
N SER A 161 3.84 -6.83 5.60
CA SER A 161 4.01 -8.11 4.89
C SER A 161 3.39 -8.07 3.49
N PHE A 162 2.24 -7.42 3.31
CA PHE A 162 1.62 -7.24 2.00
C PHE A 162 2.43 -6.30 1.07
N TYR A 163 3.10 -5.28 1.61
CA TYR A 163 4.07 -4.48 0.87
C TYR A 163 5.29 -5.30 0.45
N ASN A 164 5.85 -6.08 1.39
CA ASN A 164 7.00 -6.92 1.10
C ASN A 164 6.68 -8.04 0.10
N ALA A 165 5.46 -8.57 0.11
CA ALA A 165 4.95 -9.49 -0.90
C ALA A 165 4.68 -8.83 -2.27
N GLY A 166 4.82 -7.50 -2.42
CA GLY A 166 4.55 -6.80 -3.67
C GLY A 166 3.06 -6.71 -4.05
N ILE A 167 2.17 -6.95 -3.08
CA ILE A 167 0.72 -6.80 -3.26
C ILE A 167 0.33 -5.33 -3.14
N LEU A 168 0.92 -4.63 -2.17
CA LEU A 168 0.74 -3.21 -1.92
C LEU A 168 1.96 -2.40 -2.36
N THR A 169 1.70 -1.21 -2.91
CA THR A 169 2.71 -0.20 -3.24
C THR A 169 2.40 1.16 -2.61
N GLY A 170 1.27 1.30 -1.91
CA GLY A 170 0.79 2.57 -1.35
C GLY A 170 -0.06 3.38 -2.32
N VAL A 171 -0.33 4.63 -1.94
CA VAL A 171 -1.12 5.59 -2.72
C VAL A 171 -0.26 6.66 -3.40
N ASP A 172 1.05 6.62 -3.17
CA ASP A 172 2.05 7.55 -3.68
C ASP A 172 3.43 6.86 -3.75
N ASP A 173 4.43 7.58 -4.27
CA ASP A 173 5.79 7.06 -4.48
C ASP A 173 6.56 6.80 -3.17
N TRP A 174 6.08 7.35 -2.04
CA TRP A 174 6.68 7.15 -0.72
C TRP A 174 6.13 5.94 0.02
N GLY A 175 5.17 5.24 -0.59
CA GLY A 175 4.58 4.05 -0.01
C GLY A 175 3.56 4.35 1.08
N THR A 176 2.98 5.55 1.13
CA THR A 176 1.92 5.89 2.11
C THR A 176 0.77 4.87 2.02
N PHE A 177 0.41 4.24 3.14
CA PHE A 177 -0.63 3.23 3.17
C PHE A 177 -2.03 3.83 3.11
N ALA A 178 -2.26 4.98 3.76
CA ALA A 178 -3.53 5.68 3.90
C ALA A 178 -4.65 4.81 4.51
N PRO A 179 -4.54 4.40 5.79
CA PRO A 179 -5.41 3.38 6.41
C PRO A 179 -6.90 3.71 6.36
N ASP A 180 -7.26 5.01 6.46
CA ASP A 180 -8.65 5.48 6.46
C ASP A 180 -9.22 5.77 5.07
N LYS A 181 -8.38 5.74 4.02
CA LYS A 181 -8.85 5.96 2.64
C LYS A 181 -9.77 4.82 2.23
N THR A 182 -10.84 5.15 1.51
CA THR A 182 -11.73 4.16 0.91
C THR A 182 -11.08 3.47 -0.30
N LEU A 183 -11.66 2.33 -0.71
CA LEU A 183 -11.16 1.49 -1.80
C LEU A 183 -12.13 1.52 -2.99
N THR A 184 -11.58 1.75 -4.18
CA THR A 184 -12.29 1.51 -5.44
C THR A 184 -12.24 0.03 -5.84
N ARG A 185 -13.17 -0.39 -6.69
CA ARG A 185 -13.18 -1.75 -7.25
C ARG A 185 -11.90 -2.09 -8.02
N ALA A 186 -11.32 -1.14 -8.74
CA ALA A 186 -10.04 -1.32 -9.43
C ALA A 186 -8.87 -1.51 -8.47
N GLU A 187 -8.77 -0.69 -7.41
CA GLU A 187 -7.74 -0.85 -6.37
C GLU A 187 -7.87 -2.22 -5.67
N THR A 188 -9.08 -2.63 -5.30
CA THR A 188 -9.33 -3.94 -4.68
C THR A 188 -8.99 -5.11 -5.63
N ALA A 189 -9.35 -5.02 -6.91
CA ALA A 189 -9.00 -6.04 -7.90
C ALA A 189 -7.49 -6.20 -8.03
N ALA A 190 -6.75 -5.10 -8.06
CA ALA A 190 -5.29 -5.15 -8.12
C ALA A 190 -4.69 -5.85 -6.90
N MET A 191 -5.18 -5.56 -5.68
CA MET A 191 -4.69 -6.21 -4.47
C MET A 191 -4.92 -7.73 -4.49
N VAL A 192 -6.14 -8.19 -4.81
CA VAL A 192 -6.45 -9.63 -4.72
C VAL A 192 -5.96 -10.42 -5.93
N ALA A 193 -5.84 -9.80 -7.11
CA ALA A 193 -5.18 -10.42 -8.26
C ALA A 193 -3.71 -10.72 -7.95
N ARG A 194 -3.00 -9.80 -7.26
CA ARG A 194 -1.59 -9.99 -6.84
C ARG A 194 -1.39 -11.08 -5.80
N VAL A 195 -2.41 -11.35 -4.99
CA VAL A 195 -2.42 -12.54 -4.12
C VAL A 195 -2.56 -13.79 -4.98
N ALA A 196 -3.53 -13.82 -5.89
CA ALA A 196 -3.86 -14.99 -6.70
C ALA A 196 -2.83 -15.33 -7.80
N ARG A 197 -2.07 -14.33 -8.27
CA ARG A 197 -1.10 -14.41 -9.36
C ARG A 197 0.17 -13.65 -8.97
N PRO A 198 1.19 -14.35 -8.43
CA PRO A 198 2.45 -13.73 -8.02
C PRO A 198 3.17 -12.94 -9.10
N GLU A 199 2.98 -13.29 -10.38
CA GLU A 199 3.53 -12.57 -11.53
C GLU A 199 2.94 -11.16 -11.73
N LEU A 200 1.81 -10.84 -11.09
CA LEU A 200 1.22 -9.49 -11.09
C LEU A 200 1.76 -8.60 -9.95
N ARG A 201 2.57 -9.16 -9.04
CA ARG A 201 3.14 -8.43 -7.90
C ARG A 201 4.16 -7.40 -8.38
N GLU A 202 4.23 -6.30 -7.66
CA GLU A 202 5.07 -5.15 -8.02
C GLU A 202 6.36 -5.14 -7.21
N ASN A 203 7.47 -4.94 -7.92
CA ASN A 203 8.71 -4.51 -7.28
C ASN A 203 8.55 -3.03 -6.91
N PHE A 204 8.71 -2.70 -5.64
CA PHE A 204 8.52 -1.35 -5.14
C PHE A 204 9.58 -1.01 -4.11
N SER A 205 10.24 0.13 -4.34
CA SER A 205 11.14 0.78 -3.39
C SER A 205 10.56 2.15 -3.09
N PRO A 206 10.05 2.39 -1.87
CA PRO A 206 9.58 3.69 -1.46
C PRO A 206 10.65 4.77 -1.69
N ALA A 207 10.24 5.92 -2.18
CA ALA A 207 11.07 7.12 -2.19
C ALA A 207 11.36 7.58 -0.75
N ASP A 208 12.43 8.37 -0.60
CA ASP A 208 12.83 8.89 0.71
C ASP A 208 11.75 9.80 1.31
N TYR A 209 11.27 9.44 2.51
CA TYR A 209 10.25 10.18 3.24
C TYR A 209 10.83 11.20 4.24
N ALA A 210 12.16 11.26 4.41
CA ALA A 210 12.82 12.10 5.41
C ALA A 210 12.44 13.59 5.31
N MET A 211 12.23 14.09 4.08
CA MET A 211 11.83 15.49 3.86
C MET A 211 10.47 15.83 4.51
N PHE A 212 9.50 14.91 4.46
CA PHE A 212 8.18 15.12 5.05
C PHE A 212 8.25 15.07 6.58
N THR A 213 9.02 14.13 7.12
CA THR A 213 9.30 14.04 8.56
C THR A 213 9.98 15.31 9.07
N ALA A 214 10.99 15.82 8.35
CA ALA A 214 11.71 17.04 8.71
C ALA A 214 10.80 18.28 8.69
N ALA A 215 9.90 18.35 7.71
CA ALA A 215 8.96 19.45 7.53
C ALA A 215 7.73 19.39 8.46
N TYR A 216 7.49 18.25 9.13
CA TYR A 216 6.23 17.94 9.80
C TYR A 216 5.01 18.07 8.87
N LEU A 217 5.17 17.61 7.63
CA LEU A 217 4.13 17.59 6.60
C LEU A 217 3.89 16.17 6.12
N LYS A 218 2.75 15.95 5.47
CA LYS A 218 2.43 14.74 4.70
C LYS A 218 2.44 15.07 3.21
N PRO A 219 2.76 14.14 2.31
CA PRO A 219 2.73 14.40 0.86
C PRO A 219 1.41 14.98 0.35
N ALA A 220 0.28 14.60 0.94
CA ALA A 220 -1.05 15.07 0.57
C ALA A 220 -1.43 16.45 1.15
N ASP A 221 -0.62 17.02 2.05
CA ASP A 221 -0.92 18.31 2.65
C ASP A 221 -0.86 19.42 1.59
N VAL A 222 -1.95 20.18 1.46
CA VAL A 222 -2.06 21.26 0.48
C VAL A 222 -1.37 22.51 1.04
N LEU A 223 -0.27 22.92 0.40
CA LEU A 223 0.52 24.08 0.82
C LEU A 223 0.05 25.38 0.18
N PHE A 224 -0.56 25.32 -1.00
CA PHE A 224 -1.00 26.52 -1.70
C PHE A 224 -2.44 26.42 -2.20
N THR A 225 -3.11 27.57 -2.33
CA THR A 225 -4.51 27.68 -2.74
C THR A 225 -4.82 27.15 -4.14
N ASN A 226 -3.81 27.00 -5.00
CA ASN A 226 -3.94 26.36 -6.32
C ASN A 226 -3.89 24.82 -6.27
N GLY A 227 -3.76 24.23 -5.09
CA GLY A 227 -3.75 22.77 -4.89
C GLY A 227 -2.36 22.13 -4.85
N VAL A 228 -1.28 22.90 -4.94
CA VAL A 228 0.09 22.35 -4.82
C VAL A 228 0.28 21.75 -3.43
N THR A 229 0.66 20.48 -3.40
CA THR A 229 0.86 19.72 -2.16
C THR A 229 2.32 19.74 -1.71
N ALA A 230 2.57 19.37 -0.46
CA ALA A 230 3.92 19.16 0.05
C ALA A 230 4.67 18.09 -0.76
N GLY A 231 3.96 17.05 -1.22
CA GLY A 231 4.50 16.00 -2.10
C GLY A 231 5.03 16.51 -3.43
N GLN A 232 4.55 17.67 -3.89
CA GLN A 232 5.07 18.33 -5.08
C GLN A 232 6.15 19.36 -4.72
N TYR A 233 5.90 20.15 -3.68
CA TYR A 233 6.73 21.29 -3.31
C TYR A 233 8.08 20.89 -2.70
N LEU A 234 8.09 20.00 -1.70
CA LEU A 234 9.30 19.67 -0.94
C LEU A 234 10.37 18.95 -1.77
N PRO A 235 10.04 18.00 -2.67
CA PRO A 235 11.07 17.42 -3.56
C PRO A 235 11.77 18.46 -4.44
N TYR A 236 11.03 19.47 -4.92
CA TYR A 236 11.61 20.54 -5.71
C TYR A 236 12.50 21.45 -4.86
N VAL A 237 12.04 21.84 -3.67
CA VAL A 237 12.85 22.59 -2.68
C VAL A 237 14.14 21.84 -2.37
N GLN A 238 14.06 20.54 -2.08
CA GLN A 238 15.24 19.73 -1.78
C GLN A 238 16.21 19.68 -2.96
N THR A 239 15.71 19.56 -4.19
CA THR A 239 16.56 19.59 -5.39
C THR A 239 17.33 20.91 -5.51
N LEU A 240 16.73 22.05 -5.16
CA LEU A 240 17.41 23.35 -5.15
C LEU A 240 18.50 23.40 -4.06
N ILE A 241 18.19 22.91 -2.86
CA ILE A 241 19.15 22.86 -1.75
C ILE A 241 20.33 21.96 -2.10
N ASP A 242 20.08 20.75 -2.60
CA ASP A 242 21.12 19.79 -3.01
C ASP A 242 22.05 20.39 -4.09
N GLY A 243 21.49 21.16 -5.02
CA GLY A 243 22.26 21.89 -6.02
C GLY A 243 23.20 22.93 -5.42
N LEU A 244 22.70 23.72 -4.47
CA LEU A 244 23.52 24.72 -3.76
C LEU A 244 24.58 24.07 -2.87
N GLU A 245 24.27 22.95 -2.21
CA GLU A 245 25.25 22.16 -1.45
C GLU A 245 26.37 21.64 -2.36
N ALA A 246 26.02 21.10 -3.52
CA ALA A 246 26.99 20.63 -4.51
C ALA A 246 27.89 21.76 -5.01
N ASP A 247 27.34 22.95 -5.26
CA ASP A 247 28.10 24.13 -5.67
C ASP A 247 29.04 24.64 -4.57
N CYS A 248 28.58 24.65 -3.32
CA CYS A 248 29.41 24.96 -2.15
C CYS A 248 30.57 23.96 -2.03
N ALA A 249 30.29 22.67 -2.13
CA ALA A 249 31.29 21.61 -2.06
C ALA A 249 32.33 21.72 -3.18
N ALA A 250 31.90 22.01 -4.41
CA ALA A 250 32.79 22.20 -5.56
C ALA A 250 33.74 23.40 -5.39
N GLN A 251 33.33 24.40 -4.61
CA GLN A 251 34.10 25.59 -4.29
C GLN A 251 34.88 25.48 -2.96
N GLY A 252 34.75 24.36 -2.24
CA GLY A 252 35.36 24.19 -0.92
C GLY A 252 34.79 25.10 0.15
N MET A 253 33.53 25.51 0.00
CA MET A 253 32.80 26.36 0.95
C MET A 253 31.80 25.53 1.74
N GLU A 254 31.55 25.93 2.98
CA GLU A 254 30.46 25.37 3.78
C GLU A 254 29.12 25.96 3.31
N PHE A 255 28.07 25.14 3.33
CA PHE A 255 26.72 25.61 3.06
C PHE A 255 26.29 26.60 4.15
N ASN A 256 25.78 27.74 3.73
CA ASN A 256 25.22 28.75 4.62
C ASN A 256 24.10 29.48 3.89
N TRP A 257 22.94 29.64 4.53
CA TRP A 257 21.78 30.34 3.96
C TRP A 257 22.06 31.79 3.54
N PHE A 258 23.11 32.42 4.09
CA PHE A 258 23.56 33.76 3.73
C PHE A 258 24.59 33.80 2.59
N ASN A 259 25.05 32.65 2.07
CA ASN A 259 25.79 32.61 0.81
C ASN A 259 24.89 33.08 -0.33
N THR A 260 25.47 33.53 -1.43
CA THR A 260 24.71 34.13 -2.54
C THR A 260 24.93 33.43 -3.86
N VAL A 261 23.87 33.32 -4.67
CA VAL A 261 23.90 32.99 -6.10
C VAL A 261 23.31 34.16 -6.87
N ASP A 262 24.04 34.67 -7.86
CA ASP A 262 23.66 35.85 -8.66
C ASP A 262 23.23 37.09 -7.83
N GLY A 263 23.82 37.26 -6.65
CA GLY A 263 23.54 38.38 -5.74
C GLY A 263 22.30 38.21 -4.85
N VAL A 264 21.64 37.05 -4.89
CA VAL A 264 20.51 36.68 -4.03
C VAL A 264 21.00 35.68 -2.98
N ILE A 265 20.61 35.84 -1.71
CA ILE A 265 21.00 34.87 -0.68
C ILE A 265 20.33 33.52 -0.95
N PHE A 266 20.96 32.42 -0.55
CA PHE A 266 20.48 31.06 -0.82
C PHE A 266 19.06 30.83 -0.33
N LEU A 267 18.70 31.38 0.84
CA LEU A 267 17.34 31.25 1.37
C LEU A 267 16.30 31.83 0.41
N ASP A 268 16.48 33.10 0.04
CA ASP A 268 15.60 33.81 -0.89
C ASP A 268 15.60 33.14 -2.27
N TYR A 269 16.77 32.67 -2.74
CA TYR A 269 16.87 31.96 -4.01
C TYR A 269 16.02 30.68 -4.02
N VAL A 270 16.10 29.86 -2.97
CA VAL A 270 15.30 28.62 -2.87
C VAL A 270 13.81 28.94 -2.79
N GLU A 271 13.43 29.88 -1.92
CA GLU A 271 12.03 30.28 -1.75
C GLU A 271 11.43 30.85 -3.05
N ASP A 272 12.07 31.86 -3.65
CA ASP A 272 11.55 32.53 -4.84
C ASP A 272 11.52 31.59 -6.04
N THR A 273 12.55 30.74 -6.22
CA THR A 273 12.60 29.78 -7.32
C THR A 273 11.52 28.70 -7.19
N ALA A 274 11.27 28.21 -5.97
CA ALA A 274 10.19 27.25 -5.71
C ALA A 274 8.81 27.85 -5.96
N LEU A 275 8.54 29.05 -5.44
CA LEU A 275 7.27 29.75 -5.65
C LEU A 275 7.03 30.02 -7.14
N ALA A 276 8.04 30.50 -7.86
CA ALA A 276 7.96 30.75 -9.29
C ALA A 276 7.69 29.47 -10.11
N HIS A 277 8.33 28.35 -9.75
CA HIS A 277 8.12 27.05 -10.41
C HIS A 277 6.66 26.61 -10.37
N PHE A 278 6.01 26.79 -9.22
CA PHE A 278 4.61 26.39 -9.01
C PHE A 278 3.58 27.48 -9.39
N GLY A 279 4.04 28.63 -9.89
CA GLY A 279 3.16 29.73 -10.29
C GLY A 279 2.36 30.32 -9.12
N VAL A 280 2.96 30.34 -7.92
CA VAL A 280 2.35 30.84 -6.68
C VAL A 280 3.21 31.93 -6.05
N THR A 281 2.64 32.64 -5.09
CA THR A 281 3.33 33.59 -4.22
C THR A 281 3.14 33.19 -2.76
N ALA A 282 3.94 33.75 -1.85
CA ALA A 282 3.76 33.53 -0.40
C ALA A 282 2.35 33.88 0.11
N LYS A 283 1.61 34.77 -0.59
CA LYS A 283 0.22 35.12 -0.24
C LYS A 283 -0.77 33.99 -0.52
N ASP A 284 -0.43 33.11 -1.45
CA ASP A 284 -1.24 31.97 -1.85
C ASP A 284 -1.07 30.78 -0.92
N GLY A 285 -0.15 30.87 0.05
CA GLY A 285 0.11 29.83 1.04
C GLY A 285 -1.05 29.58 2.01
N THR A 286 -1.35 28.30 2.24
CA THR A 286 -2.25 27.86 3.31
C THR A 286 -1.60 28.08 4.68
N GLN A 287 -2.30 27.74 5.76
CA GLN A 287 -1.71 27.82 7.10
C GLN A 287 -0.48 26.88 7.23
N LEU A 288 -0.54 25.70 6.61
CA LEU A 288 0.57 24.75 6.60
C LEU A 288 1.83 25.33 5.97
N TYR A 289 1.72 26.05 4.86
CA TYR A 289 2.86 26.75 4.26
C TYR A 289 3.37 27.89 5.14
N LYS A 290 2.47 28.66 5.78
CA LYS A 290 2.87 29.77 6.66
C LYS A 290 3.59 29.30 7.92
N ASP A 291 3.31 28.09 8.37
CA ASP A 291 3.94 27.46 9.52
C ASP A 291 5.26 26.73 9.14
N PHE A 292 5.53 26.57 7.85
CA PHE A 292 6.75 25.95 7.34
C PHE A 292 7.92 26.95 7.36
N ASP A 293 9.01 26.56 8.03
CA ASP A 293 10.27 27.31 8.09
C ASP A 293 11.37 26.50 7.38
N MET A 294 11.90 27.07 6.29
CA MET A 294 12.89 26.44 5.41
C MET A 294 14.18 26.05 6.14
N GLN A 295 14.66 26.92 7.05
CA GLN A 295 15.92 26.71 7.74
C GLN A 295 15.77 25.64 8.82
N VAL A 296 14.65 25.67 9.55
CA VAL A 296 14.31 24.64 10.55
C VAL A 296 14.11 23.28 9.87
N TYR A 297 13.39 23.26 8.73
CA TYR A 297 13.23 22.07 7.90
C TYR A 297 14.58 21.46 7.54
N TYR A 298 15.47 22.26 6.94
CA TYR A 298 16.76 21.76 6.46
C TYR A 298 17.66 21.29 7.60
N SER A 299 17.70 22.01 8.73
CA SER A 299 18.43 21.57 9.92
C SER A 299 17.97 20.19 10.39
N ARG A 300 16.65 19.94 10.46
CA ARG A 300 16.10 18.64 10.85
C ARG A 300 16.33 17.56 9.82
N TYR A 301 16.37 17.92 8.55
CA TYR A 301 16.67 17.00 7.46
C TYR A 301 18.11 16.50 7.55
N LEU A 302 19.08 17.40 7.81
CA LEU A 302 20.47 17.02 8.06
C LEU A 302 20.61 16.11 9.28
N ASP A 303 19.95 16.44 10.40
CA ASP A 303 19.97 15.62 11.62
C ASP A 303 19.48 14.17 11.36
N GLN A 304 18.58 13.96 10.40
CA GLN A 304 18.10 12.64 10.02
C GLN A 304 19.10 11.85 9.16
N LYS A 305 20.02 12.53 8.46
CA LYS A 305 20.99 11.91 7.56
C LYS A 305 22.30 11.54 8.26
N GLY A 306 22.58 12.12 9.43
CA GLY A 306 23.75 11.80 10.26
C GLY A 306 24.93 12.72 10.00
#